data_AF-A0A8X6YLN0-F1
#
_entry.id   AF-A0A8X6YLN0-F1
#
_cell.length_a   1.000
_cell.length_b   1.000
_cell.length_c   1.000
_cell.angle_alpha   90.00
_cell.angle_beta   90.00
_cell.angle_gamma   90.00
#
_symmetry.space_group_name_H-M   'P 1'
#
loop_
_entity.id
_entity.type
_entity.pdbx_description
1 polymer ?
#
loop_
_entity_poly.entity_id
_entity_poly.type
_entity_poly.pdbx_seq_one_letter_code
_entity_poly.pdbx_strand_id
1 'polypeptide(L)'
;MNRLAASHNVLKQLMLELFLKQLPTSMQTILASITPITVEKAAEVADRILEVNTSNVSLSTNVIASSSENRILQEIKRLNKRIDVLRMRQRTPERRNNSRPRNPSRNRSFSRSRESGCCWYHRKFQERVKKCISPCSYKKTNPTRSN
;
A
#
# COMPACT_ATOMS: atom_id res chain seq x y z
N MET A 1 -1.11 -78.03 10.95
CA MET A 1 -1.94 -76.81 10.98
C MET A 1 -1.11 -75.56 11.32
N ASN A 2 0.09 -75.38 10.74
CA ASN A 2 1.04 -74.35 11.22
C ASN A 2 1.29 -73.21 10.21
N ARG A 3 0.73 -73.28 8.98
CA ARG A 3 1.00 -72.28 7.93
C ARG A 3 0.23 -70.97 8.11
N LEU A 4 -0.96 -71.00 8.74
CA LEU A 4 -1.80 -69.81 8.96
C LEU A 4 -1.25 -68.86 10.05
N ALA A 5 -0.57 -69.40 11.06
CA ALA A 5 0.02 -68.60 12.14
C ALA A 5 1.24 -67.80 11.65
N ALA A 6 2.03 -68.37 10.73
CA ALA A 6 3.19 -67.70 10.14
C ALA A 6 2.80 -66.48 9.30
N SER A 7 1.75 -66.58 8.48
CA SER A 7 1.26 -65.44 7.69
C SER A 7 0.75 -64.30 8.56
N HIS A 8 0.11 -64.61 9.69
CA HIS A 8 -0.41 -63.59 10.61
C HIS A 8 0.70 -62.86 11.38
N ASN A 9 1.79 -63.55 11.72
CA ASN A 9 2.96 -62.92 12.33
C ASN A 9 3.70 -61.98 11.37
N VAL A 10 3.84 -62.36 10.09
CA VAL A 10 4.42 -61.49 9.05
C VAL A 10 3.61 -60.20 8.88
N LEU A 11 2.27 -60.31 8.89
CA LEU A 11 1.37 -59.16 8.76
C LEU A 11 1.48 -58.20 9.97
N LYS A 12 1.56 -58.75 11.19
CA LYS A 12 1.78 -57.96 12.42
C LYS A 12 3.11 -57.20 12.40
N GLN A 13 4.17 -57.86 11.94
CA GLN A 13 5.49 -57.22 11.85
C GLN A 13 5.52 -56.12 10.79
N LEU A 14 4.89 -56.34 9.63
CA LEU A 14 4.74 -55.33 8.59
C LEU A 14 3.92 -54.12 9.07
N MET A 15 2.81 -54.35 9.78
CA MET A 15 2.03 -53.25 10.35
C MET A 15 2.83 -52.43 11.36
N LEU A 16 3.65 -53.09 12.17
CA LEU A 16 4.53 -52.41 13.12
C LEU A 16 5.57 -51.55 12.40
N GLU A 17 6.21 -52.07 11.35
CA GLU A 17 7.16 -51.31 10.54
C GLU A 17 6.52 -50.10 9.85
N LEU A 18 5.34 -50.28 9.25
CA LEU A 18 4.60 -49.17 8.63
C LEU A 18 4.19 -48.12 9.66
N PHE A 19 3.72 -48.56 10.83
CA PHE A 19 3.36 -47.69 11.93
C PHE A 19 4.56 -46.84 12.40
N LEU A 20 5.72 -47.48 12.61
CA LEU A 20 6.94 -46.76 12.98
C LEU A 20 7.38 -45.76 11.89
N LYS A 21 7.30 -46.14 10.60
CA LYS A 21 7.65 -45.25 9.48
C LYS A 21 6.76 -44.02 9.36
N GLN A 22 5.48 -44.12 9.75
CA GLN A 22 4.53 -43.01 9.66
C GLN A 22 4.66 -42.02 10.83
N LEU A 23 5.33 -42.41 11.92
CA LEU A 23 5.49 -41.56 13.10
C LEU A 23 6.69 -40.61 12.98
N PRO A 24 6.60 -39.39 13.54
CA PRO A 24 7.74 -38.49 13.69
C PRO A 24 8.88 -39.11 14.51
N THR A 25 10.12 -38.70 14.23
CA THR A 25 11.33 -39.23 14.88
C THR A 25 11.27 -39.15 16.41
N SER A 26 10.68 -38.09 16.97
CA SER A 26 10.51 -37.93 18.41
C SER A 26 9.67 -39.04 19.05
N MET A 27 8.62 -39.49 18.37
CA MET A 27 7.78 -40.61 18.83
C MET A 27 8.50 -41.95 18.65
N GLN A 28 9.23 -42.15 17.56
CA GLN A 28 10.00 -43.37 17.31
C GLN A 28 11.04 -43.62 18.42
N THR A 29 11.75 -42.57 18.88
CA THR A 29 12.73 -42.69 19.96
C THR A 29 12.10 -43.17 21.27
N ILE A 30 10.89 -42.69 21.57
CA ILE A 30 10.15 -43.10 22.77
C ILE A 30 9.71 -44.56 22.63
N LEU A 31 9.16 -44.95 21.48
CA LEU A 31 8.75 -46.33 21.23
C LEU A 31 9.92 -47.31 21.25
N ALA A 32 11.12 -46.91 20.82
CA ALA A 32 12.33 -47.75 20.86
C ALA A 32 12.77 -48.14 22.28
N SER A 33 12.39 -47.37 23.30
CA SER A 33 12.67 -47.68 24.71
C SER A 33 11.72 -48.71 25.31
N ILE A 34 10.64 -49.07 24.62
CA ILE A 34 9.61 -49.98 25.11
C ILE A 34 9.77 -51.31 24.38
N THR A 35 10.43 -52.29 25.00
CA THR A 35 10.59 -53.65 24.45
C THR A 35 10.03 -54.70 25.40
N PRO A 36 9.25 -55.70 24.92
CA PRO A 36 8.79 -55.90 23.55
C PRO A 36 7.59 -55.02 23.18
N ILE A 37 7.56 -54.50 21.95
CA ILE A 37 6.49 -53.65 21.44
C ILE A 37 5.53 -54.46 20.54
N THR A 38 4.25 -54.38 20.83
CA THR A 38 3.17 -54.87 19.95
C THR A 38 2.53 -53.69 19.22
N VAL A 39 1.87 -53.95 18.09
CA VAL A 39 1.17 -52.90 17.31
C VAL A 39 0.14 -52.16 18.17
N GLU A 40 -0.60 -52.89 18.99
CA GLU A 40 -1.61 -52.35 19.92
C GLU A 40 -0.96 -51.40 20.94
N LYS A 41 0.18 -51.79 21.52
CA LYS A 41 0.88 -50.98 22.51
C LYS A 41 1.54 -49.75 21.88
N ALA A 42 2.05 -49.89 20.65
CA ALA A 42 2.60 -48.79 19.88
C ALA A 42 1.55 -47.70 19.61
N ALA A 43 0.33 -48.11 19.23
CA ALA A 43 -0.80 -47.21 19.03
C ALA A 43 -1.19 -46.50 20.33
N GLU A 44 -1.35 -47.24 21.43
CA GLU A 44 -1.71 -46.65 22.74
C GLU A 44 -0.68 -45.61 23.21
N VAL A 45 0.62 -45.91 23.04
CA VAL A 45 1.69 -44.98 23.43
C VAL A 45 1.70 -43.75 22.51
N ALA A 46 1.48 -43.92 21.21
CA ALA A 46 1.39 -42.80 20.28
C ALA A 46 0.21 -41.85 20.63
N ASP A 47 -0.95 -42.41 20.96
CA ASP A 47 -2.13 -41.63 21.37
C ASP A 47 -1.85 -40.83 22.66
N ARG A 48 -1.23 -41.45 23.66
CA ARG A 48 -0.82 -40.74 24.89
C ARG A 48 0.19 -39.64 24.63
N ILE A 49 1.16 -39.85 23.72
CA ILE A 49 2.12 -38.80 23.34
C ILE A 49 1.41 -37.63 22.65
N LEU A 50 0.38 -37.91 21.83
CA LEU A 50 -0.44 -36.86 21.21
C LEU A 50 -1.23 -36.06 22.25
N GLU A 51 -1.81 -36.69 23.27
CA GLU A 51 -2.50 -36.00 24.37
C GLU A 51 -1.56 -35.09 25.19
N VAL A 52 -0.34 -35.56 25.48
CA VAL A 52 0.68 -34.75 26.19
C VAL A 52 1.21 -33.62 25.28
N ASN A 53 1.35 -33.85 23.99
CA ASN A 53 1.81 -32.82 23.08
C ASN A 53 0.72 -31.78 22.81
N THR A 54 -0.54 -32.16 22.64
CA THR A 54 -1.64 -31.20 22.40
C THR A 54 -1.82 -30.21 23.55
N SER A 55 -1.61 -30.65 24.79
CA SER A 55 -1.58 -29.76 25.96
C SER A 55 -0.41 -28.77 25.95
N ASN A 56 0.75 -29.16 25.38
CA ASN A 56 1.93 -28.29 25.24
C ASN A 56 1.93 -27.44 23.95
N VAL A 57 1.27 -27.92 22.90
CA VAL A 57 1.23 -27.29 21.56
C VAL A 57 0.40 -26.02 21.56
N SER A 58 -0.54 -25.86 22.49
CA SER A 58 -1.32 -24.63 22.67
C SER A 58 -0.44 -23.38 22.84
N LEU A 59 0.82 -23.52 23.28
CA LEU A 59 1.75 -22.40 23.43
C LEU A 59 2.66 -22.17 22.20
N SER A 60 2.99 -23.21 21.43
CA SER A 60 3.94 -23.08 20.30
C SER A 60 3.27 -22.85 18.94
N THR A 61 2.07 -23.40 18.69
CA THR A 61 1.34 -23.09 17.44
C THR A 61 0.80 -21.68 17.42
N ASN A 62 0.51 -21.09 18.58
CA ASN A 62 0.11 -19.68 18.69
C ASN A 62 1.20 -18.72 18.20
N VAL A 63 2.48 -19.04 18.34
CA VAL A 63 3.58 -18.17 17.88
C VAL A 63 3.73 -18.18 16.36
N ILE A 64 3.57 -19.36 15.73
CA ILE A 64 3.67 -19.50 14.27
C ILE A 64 2.40 -18.97 13.59
N ALA A 65 1.22 -19.28 14.14
CA ALA A 65 -0.06 -18.74 13.69
C ALA A 65 -0.08 -17.21 13.80
N SER A 66 0.33 -16.65 14.95
CA SER A 66 0.40 -15.19 15.13
C SER A 66 1.40 -14.52 14.19
N SER A 67 2.53 -15.16 13.85
CA SER A 67 3.47 -14.60 12.87
C SER A 67 2.85 -14.52 11.46
N SER A 68 2.15 -15.57 11.04
CA SER A 68 1.45 -15.60 9.76
C SER A 68 0.26 -14.63 9.71
N GLU A 69 -0.51 -14.55 10.79
CA GLU A 69 -1.63 -13.63 10.96
C GLU A 69 -1.17 -12.17 10.98
N ASN A 70 -0.09 -11.87 11.69
CA ASN A 70 0.53 -10.54 11.69
C ASN A 70 1.00 -10.13 10.28
N ARG A 71 1.57 -11.06 9.51
CA ARG A 71 1.96 -10.79 8.11
C ARG A 71 0.74 -10.49 7.23
N ILE A 72 -0.35 -11.23 7.41
CA ILE A 72 -1.61 -11.00 6.68
C ILE A 72 -2.21 -9.65 7.06
N LEU A 73 -2.28 -9.31 8.34
CA LEU A 73 -2.77 -8.01 8.82
C LEU A 73 -1.93 -6.84 8.31
N GLN A 74 -0.61 -7.00 8.24
CA GLN A 74 0.28 -6.00 7.63
C GLN A 74 -0.01 -5.82 6.14
N GLU A 75 -0.25 -6.90 5.41
CA GLU A 75 -0.54 -6.83 3.99
C GLU A 75 -1.92 -6.20 3.72
N ILE A 76 -2.94 -6.54 4.52
CA ILE A 76 -4.25 -5.89 4.49
C ILE A 76 -4.09 -4.37 4.73
N LYS A 77 -3.30 -3.96 5.73
CA LYS A 77 -3.03 -2.54 6.01
C LYS A 77 -2.34 -1.83 4.84
N ARG A 78 -1.39 -2.49 4.17
CA ARG A 78 -0.73 -1.95 2.96
C ARG A 78 -1.70 -1.81 1.80
N LEU A 79 -2.54 -2.82 1.55
CA LEU A 79 -3.56 -2.79 0.51
C LEU A 79 -4.57 -1.67 0.75
N ASN A 80 -5.09 -1.53 1.98
CA ASN A 80 -6.01 -0.45 2.34
C ASN A 80 -5.39 0.94 2.09
N LYS A 81 -4.12 1.14 2.48
CA LYS A 81 -3.41 2.41 2.22
C LYS A 81 -3.31 2.69 0.70
N ARG A 82 -3.07 1.67 -0.12
CA ARG A 82 -3.01 1.82 -1.58
C ARG A 82 -4.39 2.16 -2.16
N ILE A 83 -5.46 1.54 -1.65
CA ILE A 83 -6.84 1.85 -2.03
C ILE A 83 -7.18 3.30 -1.67
N ASP A 84 -6.80 3.78 -0.49
CA ASP A 84 -7.06 5.17 -0.08
C ASP A 84 -6.34 6.17 -0.98
N VAL A 85 -5.08 5.93 -1.33
CA VAL A 85 -4.33 6.77 -2.28
C VAL A 85 -4.99 6.80 -3.64
N LEU A 86 -5.45 5.64 -4.15
CA LEU A 86 -6.16 5.56 -5.43
C LEU A 86 -7.50 6.30 -5.39
N ARG A 87 -8.27 6.17 -4.31
CA ARG A 87 -9.52 6.92 -4.09
C ARG A 87 -9.27 8.42 -4.02
N MET A 88 -8.22 8.86 -3.34
CA MET A 88 -7.85 10.28 -3.30
C MET A 88 -7.45 10.79 -4.68
N ARG A 89 -6.70 10.01 -5.47
CA ARG A 89 -6.32 10.39 -6.83
C ARG A 89 -7.51 10.48 -7.78
N GLN A 90 -8.51 9.61 -7.62
CA GLN A 90 -9.77 9.71 -8.38
C GLN A 90 -10.63 10.92 -7.94
N ARG A 91 -10.54 11.32 -6.67
CA ARG A 91 -11.26 12.48 -6.13
C ARG A 91 -10.57 13.81 -6.41
N THR A 92 -9.27 13.83 -6.62
CA THR A 92 -8.58 15.01 -7.13
C THR A 92 -8.97 15.16 -8.59
N PRO A 93 -9.67 16.25 -9.00
CA PRO A 93 -9.82 16.56 -10.40
C PRO A 93 -8.41 16.73 -10.94
N GLU A 94 -7.98 15.74 -11.72
CA GLU A 94 -6.74 15.78 -12.46
C GLU A 94 -6.66 17.14 -13.10
N ARG A 95 -5.64 17.89 -12.67
CA ARG A 95 -5.30 19.24 -13.09
C ARG A 95 -5.82 19.54 -14.49
N ARG A 96 -7.05 20.08 -14.60
CA ARG A 96 -7.53 20.78 -15.80
C ARG A 96 -6.79 22.11 -15.86
N ASN A 97 -5.48 22.00 -15.97
CA ASN A 97 -4.55 23.04 -16.31
C ASN A 97 -4.60 23.27 -17.83
N ASN A 98 -5.83 23.43 -18.35
CA ASN A 98 -6.08 23.81 -19.74
C ASN A 98 -7.26 24.77 -19.87
N SER A 99 -7.64 25.44 -18.79
CA SER A 99 -8.42 26.67 -18.91
C SER A 99 -7.42 27.80 -19.00
N ARG A 100 -7.02 28.13 -20.23
CA ARG A 100 -6.52 29.46 -20.60
C ARG A 100 -7.17 30.50 -19.68
N PRO A 101 -6.43 31.41 -19.02
CA PRO A 101 -7.09 32.56 -18.44
C PRO A 101 -7.75 33.29 -19.60
N ARG A 102 -9.07 33.11 -19.75
CA ARG A 102 -9.92 33.95 -20.58
C ARG A 102 -9.73 35.32 -19.96
N ASN A 103 -8.90 36.11 -20.64
CA ASN A 103 -8.60 37.49 -20.32
C ASN A 103 -9.88 38.13 -19.77
N PRO A 104 -9.96 38.53 -18.48
CA PRO A 104 -11.11 39.25 -18.00
C PRO A 104 -11.20 40.47 -18.88
N SER A 105 -12.27 40.57 -19.67
CA SER A 105 -12.54 41.73 -20.51
C SER A 105 -12.30 42.95 -19.64
N ARG A 106 -11.20 43.63 -19.94
CA ARG A 106 -10.67 44.72 -19.16
C ARG A 106 -11.77 45.76 -19.12
N ASN A 107 -12.50 45.78 -18.00
CA ASN A 107 -13.57 46.72 -17.74
C ASN A 107 -12.90 48.10 -17.60
N ARG A 108 -12.58 48.71 -18.74
CA ARG A 108 -12.15 50.09 -18.81
C ARG A 108 -13.43 50.89 -18.95
N SER A 109 -14.02 51.21 -17.81
CA SER A 109 -14.89 52.37 -17.68
C SER A 109 -14.13 53.57 -18.21
N PHE A 110 -14.33 53.91 -19.48
CA PHE A 110 -13.76 55.08 -20.14
C PHE A 110 -14.60 56.32 -19.79
N SER A 111 -14.86 56.49 -18.49
CA SER A 111 -15.68 57.55 -17.93
C SER A 111 -14.92 58.32 -16.85
N ARG A 112 -13.62 58.56 -17.09
CA ARG A 112 -12.85 59.57 -16.34
C ARG A 112 -12.07 60.47 -17.29
N SER A 113 -12.59 61.68 -17.41
CA SER A 113 -12.04 62.92 -18.00
C SER A 113 -11.71 62.88 -19.50
N ARG A 114 -12.57 63.53 -20.29
CA ARG A 114 -12.31 64.02 -21.65
C ARG A 114 -11.73 65.44 -21.63
N GLU A 115 -10.90 65.78 -20.64
CA GLU A 115 -10.43 67.16 -20.45
C GLU A 115 -8.98 67.38 -20.93
N SER A 116 -8.25 66.32 -21.26
CA SER A 116 -6.93 66.45 -21.88
C SER A 116 -7.06 66.10 -23.35
N GLY A 117 -6.98 67.09 -24.24
CA GLY A 117 -6.91 66.92 -25.70
C GLY A 117 -5.63 66.21 -26.18
N CYS A 118 -5.02 65.38 -25.33
CA CYS A 118 -3.82 64.60 -25.59
C CYS A 118 -4.19 63.22 -26.14
N CYS A 119 -3.46 62.76 -27.16
CA CYS A 119 -3.70 61.45 -27.75
C CYS A 119 -3.40 60.29 -26.77
N TRP A 120 -3.95 59.12 -27.06
CA TRP A 120 -3.81 57.92 -26.22
C TRP A 120 -2.34 57.59 -25.88
N TYR A 121 -1.42 57.83 -26.82
CA TYR A 121 -0.01 57.60 -26.61
C TYR A 121 0.57 58.53 -25.54
N HIS A 122 0.31 59.84 -25.61
CA HIS A 122 0.75 60.79 -24.57
C HIS A 122 0.06 60.55 -23.22
N ARG A 123 -1.19 60.07 -23.22
CA ARG A 123 -1.87 59.68 -21.97
C ARG A 123 -1.21 58.48 -21.29
N LYS A 124 -0.68 57.53 -22.06
CA LYS A 124 -0.09 56.29 -21.54
C LYS A 124 1.41 56.41 -21.24
N PHE A 125 2.15 57.14 -22.06
CA PHE A 125 3.61 57.17 -22.01
C PHE A 125 4.19 58.59 -21.83
N GLN A 126 3.36 59.63 -21.76
CA GLN A 126 3.76 61.03 -21.53
C GLN A 126 4.87 61.47 -22.52
N GLU A 127 5.95 62.10 -22.06
CA GLU A 127 7.03 62.62 -22.91
C GLU A 127 7.83 61.54 -23.65
N ARG A 128 7.68 60.27 -23.27
CA ARG A 128 8.47 59.13 -23.81
C ARG A 128 7.86 58.54 -25.09
N VAL A 129 6.86 59.20 -25.67
CA VAL A 129 6.16 58.76 -26.87
C VAL A 129 6.98 59.05 -28.12
N LYS A 130 7.20 58.04 -28.95
CA LYS A 130 7.80 58.19 -30.30
C LYS A 130 6.77 58.54 -31.38
N LYS A 131 5.48 58.32 -31.11
CA LYS A 131 4.38 58.47 -32.09
C LYS A 131 3.20 59.26 -31.51
N CYS A 132 2.98 60.45 -32.04
CA CYS A 132 1.81 61.28 -31.75
C CYS A 132 0.74 61.14 -32.84
N ILE A 133 -0.55 61.23 -32.49
CA ILE A 133 -1.67 61.26 -33.44
C ILE A 133 -2.40 62.60 -33.29
N SER A 134 -2.54 63.34 -34.38
CA SER A 134 -3.26 64.62 -34.42
C SER A 134 -4.78 64.44 -34.42
N PRO A 135 -5.55 65.38 -33.85
CA PRO A 135 -5.10 66.56 -33.09
C PRO A 135 -4.71 66.21 -31.64
N CYS A 136 -3.51 66.59 -31.21
CA CYS A 136 -3.01 66.35 -29.85
C CYS A 136 -2.45 67.64 -29.25
N SER A 137 -2.97 68.06 -28.11
CA SER A 137 -2.60 69.31 -27.42
C SER A 137 -1.48 69.16 -26.38
N TYR A 138 -0.71 68.06 -26.44
CA TYR A 138 0.39 67.80 -25.51
C TYR A 138 1.58 68.73 -25.75
N LYS A 139 1.99 69.50 -24.74
CA LYS A 139 3.18 70.35 -24.75
C LYS A 139 4.24 69.78 -23.80
N LYS A 140 5.44 69.52 -24.31
CA LYS A 140 6.59 69.10 -23.50
C LYS A 140 7.08 70.29 -22.68
N THR A 141 6.98 70.22 -21.36
CA THR A 141 7.54 71.24 -20.47
C THR A 141 8.99 70.86 -20.17
N ASN A 142 9.96 71.50 -20.81
CA ASN A 142 11.34 71.41 -20.34
C ASN A 142 11.40 72.05 -18.94
N PRO A 143 12.05 71.44 -17.94
CA PRO A 143 12.22 72.09 -16.65
C PRO A 143 13.07 73.34 -16.86
N THR A 144 12.45 74.51 -16.74
CA THR A 144 13.15 75.78 -16.61
C THR A 144 13.96 75.70 -15.33
N ARG A 145 15.28 75.63 -15.49
CA ARG A 145 16.25 75.78 -14.42
C ARG A 145 16.16 77.23 -13.94
N SER A 146 15.38 77.47 -12.90
CA SER A 146 15.31 78.79 -12.25
C SER A 146 16.55 78.95 -11.38
N ASN A 147 17.34 80.00 -11.66
CA ASN A 147 18.44 80.49 -10.80
C ASN A 147 17.91 81.02 -9.47
#